data_AF-A0A850JYH3-F1
#
_entry.id   AF-A0A850JYH3-F1
#
_cell.length_a   1.000
_cell.length_b   1.000
_cell.length_c   1.000
_cell.angle_alpha   90.00
_cell.angle_beta   90.00
_cell.angle_gamma   90.00
#
_symmetry.space_group_name_H-M   'P 1'
#
loop_
_entity.id
_entity.type
_entity.pdbx_description
1 polymer ?
#
loop_
_entity_poly.entity_id
_entity_poly.type
_entity_poly.pdbx_seq_one_letter_code
_entity_poly.pdbx_strand_id
1 'polypeptide(L)'
;MKKTSLITGLILAFLLMLSGCKSAAVQNIDNSGYISGSKVTTKKVERAIQKGAMRKGWSTKRIKTGLLEAKNNVRGKHLVVVDIAYDTKGYKISYKDSRNMNYDPSSNTIHGNYNKWIANLERNINYELSQIGVMGNTNASRTVTNIAPKSSSTSNKNYKKADSSAISGKTIYIKNITPYSADNRIAANIKAECTINEQLASFIKKFAQEQGLKVEYKNKPTSNDLYLDVKIVDAISQGGAFRGHAKFTSIEGRLVKGNKSYGSFQAARVSGGGFWGAYKSSCAVLGRTVEALGKDVATWLYSPIDNAKLGDTGYIR
;
A
#
# COMPACT_ATOMS: atom_id res chain seq x y z
N MET A 1 43.75 14.45 -44.34
CA MET A 1 43.52 13.88 -42.99
C MET A 1 42.68 14.85 -42.17
N LYS A 2 41.85 14.35 -41.23
CA LYS A 2 41.07 15.08 -40.19
C LYS A 2 39.64 15.51 -40.55
N LYS A 3 38.68 14.57 -40.50
CA LYS A 3 37.22 14.82 -40.36
C LYS A 3 36.52 13.82 -39.42
N THR A 4 37.22 13.25 -38.44
CA THR A 4 36.65 12.18 -37.58
C THR A 4 36.62 12.48 -36.07
N SER A 5 37.06 13.65 -35.61
CA SER A 5 37.18 13.89 -34.15
C SER A 5 36.01 14.62 -33.48
N LEU A 6 34.92 14.94 -34.18
CA LEU A 6 33.81 15.71 -33.61
C LEU A 6 32.54 14.91 -33.30
N ILE A 7 32.44 13.65 -33.73
CA ILE A 7 31.23 12.83 -33.52
C ILE A 7 31.39 11.84 -32.34
N THR A 8 32.63 11.54 -31.93
CA THR A 8 32.91 10.61 -30.83
C THR A 8 32.74 11.23 -29.44
N GLY A 9 32.69 12.56 -29.32
CA GLY A 9 32.52 13.25 -28.03
C GLY A 9 31.07 13.36 -27.54
N LEU A 10 30.09 13.31 -28.45
CA LEU A 10 28.68 13.52 -28.09
C LEU A 10 27.96 12.24 -27.64
N ILE A 11 28.50 11.07 -28.00
CA ILE A 11 27.92 9.76 -27.64
C ILE A 11 28.36 9.33 -26.22
N LEU A 12 29.50 9.82 -25.72
CA LEU A 12 30.00 9.46 -24.39
C LEU A 12 29.39 10.29 -23.25
N ALA A 13 28.77 11.43 -23.55
CA ALA A 13 28.12 12.30 -22.55
C ALA A 13 26.66 11.90 -22.24
N PHE A 14 26.03 11.03 -23.03
CA PHE A 14 24.65 10.58 -22.81
C PHE A 14 24.56 9.32 -21.92
N LEU A 15 25.69 8.70 -21.56
CA LEU A 15 25.72 7.44 -20.80
C LEU A 15 25.65 7.60 -19.27
N LEU A 16 25.55 8.81 -18.72
CA LEU A 16 25.72 9.06 -17.27
C LEU A 16 24.47 9.54 -16.50
N MET A 17 23.26 9.41 -17.06
CA MET A 17 22.02 9.74 -16.32
C MET A 17 21.04 8.58 -16.15
N LEU A 18 21.55 7.36 -15.93
CA LEU A 18 20.77 6.28 -15.34
C LEU A 18 20.94 6.30 -13.82
N SER A 19 20.48 7.39 -13.17
CA SER A 19 20.22 7.38 -11.73
C SER A 19 18.97 6.55 -11.46
N GLY A 20 19.12 5.22 -11.59
CA GLY A 20 18.09 4.25 -11.25
C GLY A 20 17.61 4.48 -9.81
N CYS A 21 16.30 4.52 -9.62
CA CYS A 21 15.69 4.50 -8.29
C CYS A 21 16.29 3.32 -7.49
N LYS A 22 17.11 3.58 -6.47
CA LYS A 22 17.71 2.55 -5.61
C LYS A 22 16.62 1.85 -4.78
N SER A 23 16.10 0.74 -5.29
CA SER A 23 15.31 -0.23 -4.53
C SER A 23 16.25 -1.19 -3.77
N ALA A 24 15.81 -1.67 -2.62
CA ALA A 24 16.56 -2.55 -1.71
C ALA A 24 15.64 -3.66 -1.20
N ALA A 25 16.18 -4.84 -0.91
CA ALA A 25 15.38 -5.93 -0.34
C ALA A 25 14.74 -5.51 1.00
N VAL A 26 13.48 -5.91 1.23
CA VAL A 26 12.76 -5.54 2.45
C VAL A 26 13.25 -6.37 3.64
N GLN A 27 13.67 -5.70 4.71
CA GLN A 27 14.19 -6.34 5.92
C GLN A 27 13.17 -6.36 7.07
N ASN A 28 13.09 -7.51 7.74
CA ASN A 28 12.43 -7.75 9.01
C ASN A 28 13.48 -7.97 10.09
N ILE A 29 13.12 -7.67 11.35
CA ILE A 29 13.98 -7.86 12.51
C ILE A 29 13.39 -8.95 13.40
N ASP A 30 14.19 -9.96 13.73
CA ASP A 30 13.89 -10.92 14.78
C ASP A 30 14.84 -10.73 15.97
N ASN A 31 14.29 -10.20 17.05
CA ASN A 31 14.92 -9.97 18.34
C ASN A 31 14.16 -10.75 19.44
N SER A 32 13.61 -11.93 19.11
CA SER A 32 12.81 -12.75 20.03
C SER A 32 13.55 -13.23 21.28
N GLY A 33 14.89 -13.28 21.27
CA GLY A 33 15.73 -13.60 22.42
C GLY A 33 16.46 -12.40 23.04
N TYR A 34 16.11 -11.17 22.65
CA TYR A 34 16.87 -9.98 23.02
C TYR A 34 16.80 -9.64 24.51
N ILE A 35 15.68 -9.92 25.18
CA ILE A 35 15.46 -9.58 26.58
C ILE A 35 16.01 -10.72 27.46
N SER A 36 17.05 -10.42 28.23
CA SER A 36 17.61 -11.33 29.24
C SER A 36 17.61 -10.70 30.63
N GLY A 37 17.53 -11.52 31.68
CA GLY A 37 17.93 -11.15 33.03
C GLY A 37 17.02 -10.21 33.84
N SER A 38 15.72 -10.11 33.56
CA SER A 38 14.84 -9.21 34.35
C SER A 38 13.40 -9.73 34.53
N LYS A 39 12.79 -9.48 35.71
CA LYS A 39 11.35 -9.66 35.99
C LYS A 39 10.51 -8.58 35.28
N VAL A 40 10.71 -8.40 33.97
CA VAL A 40 9.99 -7.42 33.16
C VAL A 40 8.63 -7.97 32.74
N THR A 41 7.58 -7.17 32.85
CA THR A 41 6.24 -7.56 32.40
C THR A 41 6.03 -7.17 30.95
N THR A 42 5.16 -7.89 30.24
CA THR A 42 4.77 -7.58 28.85
C THR A 42 4.29 -6.14 28.68
N LYS A 43 3.63 -5.57 29.72
CA LYS A 43 3.20 -4.17 29.74
C LYS A 43 4.36 -3.17 29.78
N LYS A 44 5.46 -3.49 30.46
CA LYS A 44 6.67 -2.66 30.46
C LYS A 44 7.38 -2.73 29.10
N VAL A 45 7.48 -3.93 28.52
CA VAL A 45 8.03 -4.13 27.17
C VAL A 45 7.23 -3.33 26.14
N GLU A 46 5.91 -3.43 26.16
CA GLU A 46 5.06 -2.66 25.25
C GLU A 46 5.29 -1.15 25.37
N ARG A 47 5.33 -0.62 26.60
CA ARG A 47 5.57 0.81 26.84
C ARG A 47 6.93 1.24 26.32
N ALA A 48 7.97 0.42 26.49
CA ALA A 48 9.29 0.69 25.92
C ALA A 48 9.25 0.73 24.39
N ILE A 49 8.54 -0.23 23.75
CA ILE A 49 8.35 -0.23 22.29
C ILE A 49 7.63 1.04 21.82
N GLN A 50 6.54 1.44 22.49
CA GLN A 50 5.78 2.65 22.17
C GLN A 50 6.64 3.91 22.28
N LYS A 51 7.40 4.05 23.38
CA LYS A 51 8.34 5.16 23.55
C LYS A 51 9.40 5.17 22.44
N GLY A 52 9.99 4.01 22.14
CA GLY A 52 11.04 3.88 21.13
C GLY A 52 10.55 4.28 19.73
N ALA A 53 9.32 3.89 19.39
CA ALA A 53 8.65 4.28 18.17
C ALA A 53 8.47 5.82 18.09
N MET A 54 7.96 6.44 19.16
CA MET A 54 7.68 7.88 19.18
C MET A 54 8.92 8.76 18.98
N ARG A 55 10.11 8.32 19.42
CA ARG A 55 11.38 9.09 19.31
C ARG A 55 11.72 9.54 17.88
N LYS A 56 11.22 8.84 16.85
CA LYS A 56 11.43 9.19 15.44
C LYS A 56 10.14 9.27 14.63
N GLY A 57 9.06 9.70 15.28
CA GLY A 57 7.81 10.07 14.61
C GLY A 57 6.95 8.88 14.18
N TRP A 58 7.21 7.68 14.71
CA TRP A 58 6.28 6.57 14.53
C TRP A 58 5.12 6.71 15.52
N SER A 59 3.91 6.48 15.04
CA SER A 59 2.73 6.27 15.89
C SER A 59 2.48 4.77 16.05
N THR A 60 1.95 4.36 17.20
CA THR A 60 1.65 2.95 17.49
C THR A 60 0.18 2.77 17.87
N LYS A 61 -0.37 1.62 17.50
CA LYS A 61 -1.71 1.18 17.87
C LYS A 61 -1.63 -0.24 18.40
N ARG A 62 -2.19 -0.49 19.59
CA ARG A 62 -2.35 -1.85 20.10
C ARG A 62 -3.40 -2.57 19.26
N ILE A 63 -3.01 -3.70 18.66
CA ILE A 63 -3.94 -4.61 17.98
C ILE A 63 -4.48 -5.62 19.00
N LYS A 64 -3.57 -6.24 19.76
CA LYS A 64 -3.87 -7.09 20.91
C LYS A 64 -2.66 -7.10 21.85
N THR A 65 -2.79 -7.72 23.01
CA THR A 65 -1.63 -7.94 23.90
C THR A 65 -0.55 -8.74 23.17
N GLY A 66 0.69 -8.25 23.22
CA GLY A 66 1.82 -8.84 22.49
C GLY A 66 1.90 -8.46 21.01
N LEU A 67 1.05 -7.56 20.51
CA LEU A 67 1.10 -7.09 19.12
C LEU A 67 0.72 -5.61 18.96
N LEU A 68 1.65 -4.81 18.46
CA LEU A 68 1.43 -3.43 18.03
C LEU A 68 1.50 -3.32 16.51
N GLU A 69 0.71 -2.40 15.94
CA GLU A 69 0.93 -1.86 14.61
C GLU A 69 1.64 -0.50 14.77
N ALA A 70 2.73 -0.28 14.04
CA ALA A 70 3.46 0.99 14.04
C ALA A 70 3.47 1.63 12.65
N LYS A 71 3.21 2.94 12.57
CA LYS A 71 3.14 3.72 11.33
C LYS A 71 4.14 4.85 11.35
N ASN A 72 4.89 5.00 10.27
CA ASN A 72 5.72 6.17 10.01
C ASN A 72 5.23 6.89 8.76
N ASN A 73 4.87 8.16 8.91
CA ASN A 73 4.48 9.01 7.79
C ASN A 73 5.52 10.11 7.59
N VAL A 74 6.57 9.80 6.84
CA VAL A 74 7.71 10.70 6.65
C VAL A 74 7.32 11.84 5.73
N ARG A 75 7.28 13.05 6.31
CA ARG A 75 6.97 14.31 5.63
C ARG A 75 5.62 14.28 4.88
N GLY A 76 4.69 13.42 5.31
CA GLY A 76 3.39 13.24 4.64
C GLY A 76 3.45 12.48 3.31
N LYS A 77 4.64 12.14 2.81
CA LYS A 77 4.85 11.58 1.46
C LYS A 77 5.04 10.07 1.48
N HIS A 78 5.80 9.56 2.44
CA HIS A 78 6.16 8.14 2.50
C HIS A 78 5.53 7.51 3.73
N LEU A 79 4.61 6.57 3.52
CA LEU A 79 4.00 5.80 4.61
C LEU A 79 4.66 4.44 4.69
N VAL A 80 5.02 4.02 5.90
CA VAL A 80 5.42 2.64 6.21
C VAL A 80 4.61 2.16 7.40
N VAL A 81 4.13 0.94 7.31
CA VAL A 81 3.40 0.24 8.37
C VAL A 81 4.14 -1.07 8.66
N VAL A 82 4.38 -1.32 9.95
CA VAL A 82 4.99 -2.56 10.43
C VAL A 82 4.16 -3.12 11.58
N ASP A 83 4.18 -4.44 11.73
CA ASP A 83 3.71 -5.13 12.92
C ASP A 83 4.89 -5.39 13.85
N ILE A 84 4.70 -5.12 15.15
CA ILE A 84 5.67 -5.38 16.21
C ILE A 84 5.07 -6.40 17.18
N ALA A 85 5.47 -7.66 17.03
CA ALA A 85 5.13 -8.71 17.97
C ALA A 85 6.12 -8.69 19.14
N TYR A 86 5.66 -8.89 20.38
CA TYR A 86 6.53 -8.81 21.56
C TYR A 86 6.00 -9.64 22.73
N ASP A 87 6.91 -10.03 23.61
CA ASP A 87 6.64 -10.70 24.87
C ASP A 87 7.70 -10.31 25.91
N THR A 88 7.84 -11.08 26.98
CA THR A 88 8.88 -10.85 28.01
C THR A 88 10.28 -11.32 27.60
N LYS A 89 10.44 -12.00 26.46
CA LYS A 89 11.70 -12.53 25.94
C LYS A 89 12.26 -11.66 24.79
N GLY A 90 11.41 -10.95 24.06
CA GLY A 90 11.87 -10.17 22.92
C GLY A 90 10.77 -9.51 22.10
N TYR A 91 11.14 -9.12 20.89
CA TYR A 91 10.22 -8.56 19.91
C TYR A 91 10.66 -8.86 18.47
N LYS A 92 9.73 -8.74 17.53
CA LYS A 92 9.98 -8.83 16.09
C LYS A 92 9.35 -7.64 15.38
N ILE A 93 10.04 -7.07 14.39
CA ILE A 93 9.49 -6.02 13.51
C ILE A 93 9.30 -6.63 12.13
N SER A 94 8.05 -6.67 11.67
CA SER A 94 7.69 -7.25 10.37
C SER A 94 7.03 -6.20 9.49
N TYR A 95 7.48 -6.09 8.24
CA TYR A 95 6.80 -5.29 7.22
C TYR A 95 5.33 -5.70 7.11
N LYS A 96 4.44 -4.71 7.05
CA LYS A 96 3.01 -4.91 6.84
C LYS A 96 2.53 -4.28 5.55
N ASP A 97 2.79 -2.99 5.38
CA ASP A 97 2.32 -2.21 4.22
C ASP A 97 3.15 -0.93 4.03
N SER A 98 3.06 -0.30 2.87
CA SER A 98 3.71 0.99 2.59
C SER A 98 3.06 1.76 1.44
N ARG A 99 3.14 3.09 1.48
CA ARG A 99 2.71 3.99 0.40
C ARG A 99 3.87 4.86 -0.06
N ASN A 100 3.98 5.02 -1.39
CA ASN A 100 5.04 5.82 -2.03
C ASN A 100 6.44 5.35 -1.63
N MET A 101 6.60 4.03 -1.52
CA MET A 101 7.86 3.39 -1.14
C MET A 101 8.40 2.49 -2.24
N ASN A 102 7.81 2.49 -3.44
CA ASN A 102 8.19 1.62 -4.55
C ASN A 102 8.35 0.16 -4.10
N TYR A 103 7.41 -0.32 -3.27
CA TYR A 103 7.42 -1.69 -2.83
C TYR A 103 6.97 -2.58 -3.99
N ASP A 104 7.84 -3.51 -4.37
CA ASP A 104 7.56 -4.54 -5.35
C ASP A 104 7.50 -5.90 -4.63
N PRO A 105 6.31 -6.52 -4.51
CA PRO A 105 6.16 -7.81 -3.84
C PRO A 105 6.78 -8.99 -4.63
N SER A 106 7.03 -8.84 -5.93
CA SER A 106 7.60 -9.90 -6.78
C SER A 106 9.11 -10.04 -6.57
N SER A 107 9.83 -8.92 -6.57
CA SER A 107 11.26 -8.86 -6.25
C SER A 107 11.54 -8.67 -4.76
N ASN A 108 10.49 -8.47 -3.95
CA ASN A 108 10.57 -8.09 -2.54
C ASN A 108 11.52 -6.91 -2.31
N THR A 109 11.39 -5.87 -3.14
CA THR A 109 12.21 -4.66 -3.03
C THR A 109 11.38 -3.46 -2.60
N ILE A 110 12.01 -2.49 -1.95
CA ILE A 110 11.41 -1.26 -1.45
C ILE A 110 12.43 -0.12 -1.52
N HIS A 111 11.98 1.12 -1.48
CA HIS A 111 12.83 2.29 -1.44
C HIS A 111 13.86 2.20 -0.30
N GLY A 112 15.14 2.43 -0.60
CA GLY A 112 16.27 2.15 0.32
C GLY A 112 16.25 2.87 1.68
N ASN A 113 15.39 3.87 1.87
CA ASN A 113 15.18 4.49 3.18
C ASN A 113 14.38 3.62 4.17
N TYR A 114 13.60 2.65 3.69
CA TYR A 114 12.80 1.76 4.56
C TYR A 114 13.70 1.06 5.60
N ASN A 115 14.72 0.34 5.16
CA ASN A 115 15.61 -0.42 6.06
C ASN A 115 16.32 0.51 7.07
N LYS A 116 16.64 1.75 6.67
CA LYS A 116 17.20 2.76 7.59
C LYS A 116 16.19 3.15 8.68
N TRP A 117 14.92 3.29 8.33
CA TRP A 117 13.87 3.60 9.31
C TRP A 117 13.61 2.43 10.25
N ILE A 118 13.66 1.19 9.76
CA ILE A 118 13.55 -0.01 10.60
C ILE A 118 14.73 -0.13 11.57
N ALA A 119 15.97 0.04 11.10
CA ALA A 119 17.15 0.02 11.96
C ALA A 119 17.11 1.12 13.05
N ASN A 120 16.58 2.30 12.73
CA ASN A 120 16.41 3.37 13.71
C ASN A 120 15.29 3.04 14.72
N LEU A 121 14.19 2.45 14.27
CA LEU A 121 13.11 2.00 15.14
C LEU A 121 13.63 0.94 16.13
N GLU A 122 14.33 -0.07 15.64
CA GLU A 122 14.99 -1.10 16.44
C GLU A 122 15.93 -0.49 17.50
N ARG A 123 16.84 0.40 17.09
CA ARG A 123 17.79 1.06 18.02
C ARG A 123 17.06 1.82 19.13
N ASN A 124 15.98 2.50 18.80
CA ASN A 124 15.20 3.25 19.79
C ASN A 124 14.41 2.34 20.73
N ILE A 125 13.86 1.23 20.24
CA ILE A 125 13.21 0.22 21.08
C ILE A 125 14.24 -0.36 22.05
N ASN A 126 15.41 -0.74 21.57
CA ASN A 126 16.50 -1.28 22.38
C ASN A 126 16.98 -0.30 23.45
N TYR A 127 17.05 0.99 23.11
CA TYR A 127 17.34 2.05 24.08
C TYR A 127 16.28 2.12 25.19
N GLU A 128 14.99 2.17 24.84
CA GLU A 128 13.93 2.27 25.86
C GLU A 128 13.80 0.99 26.70
N LEU A 129 14.15 -0.17 26.14
CA LEU A 129 14.26 -1.41 26.89
C LEU A 129 15.41 -1.34 27.91
N SER A 130 16.58 -0.79 27.55
CA SER A 130 17.68 -0.64 28.50
C SER A 130 17.34 0.29 29.67
N GLN A 131 16.48 1.30 29.44
CA GLN A 131 16.01 2.21 30.50
C GLN A 131 15.13 1.52 31.56
N ILE A 132 14.57 0.35 31.25
CA ILE A 132 13.74 -0.42 32.20
C ILE A 132 14.49 -1.62 32.80
N GLY A 133 15.82 -1.62 32.72
CA GLY A 133 16.68 -2.66 33.30
C GLY A 133 16.77 -3.94 32.45
N VAL A 134 16.36 -3.89 31.18
CA VAL A 134 16.58 -4.99 30.25
C VAL A 134 17.98 -4.86 29.66
N MET A 135 18.80 -5.89 29.86
CA MET A 135 20.07 -6.02 29.14
C MET A 135 19.83 -6.78 27.84
N GLY A 136 20.38 -6.25 26.74
CA GLY A 136 20.40 -6.97 25.47
C GLY A 136 21.23 -8.25 25.63
N ASN A 137 20.64 -9.40 25.31
CA ASN A 137 21.35 -10.67 25.33
C ASN A 137 22.43 -10.67 24.23
N THR A 138 23.70 -10.54 24.62
CA THR A 138 24.84 -10.56 23.69
C THR A 138 25.02 -11.90 22.98
N ASN A 139 24.41 -12.97 23.51
CA ASN A 139 24.38 -14.30 22.91
C ASN A 139 23.14 -14.53 22.02
N ALA A 140 22.13 -13.65 22.07
CA ALA A 140 20.98 -13.74 21.17
C ALA A 140 21.34 -13.09 19.83
N SER A 141 21.38 -13.92 18.78
CA SER A 141 21.67 -13.44 17.43
C SER A 141 20.53 -12.59 16.89
N ARG A 142 20.77 -11.28 16.74
CA ARG A 142 19.92 -10.38 15.94
C ARG A 142 19.83 -10.94 14.52
N THR A 143 18.64 -11.39 14.13
CA THR A 143 18.46 -11.92 12.78
C THR A 143 17.74 -10.91 11.91
N VAL A 144 18.44 -10.37 10.92
CA VAL A 144 17.83 -9.60 9.83
C VAL A 144 17.39 -10.59 8.78
N THR A 145 16.09 -10.82 8.69
CA THR A 145 15.53 -11.68 7.64
C THR A 145 15.01 -10.79 6.52
N ASN A 146 15.30 -11.15 5.27
CA ASN A 146 14.51 -10.60 4.18
C ASN A 146 13.08 -11.13 4.35
N ILE A 147 12.07 -10.35 3.95
CA ILE A 147 10.76 -10.96 3.73
C ILE A 147 11.01 -12.13 2.78
N ALA A 148 10.75 -13.35 3.22
CA ALA A 148 10.72 -14.47 2.28
C ALA A 148 9.76 -14.01 1.18
N PRO A 149 10.12 -14.06 -0.13
CA PRO A 149 9.11 -13.89 -1.16
C PRO A 149 7.95 -14.76 -0.71
N LYS A 150 6.73 -14.22 -0.67
CA LYS A 150 5.57 -15.02 -0.24
C LYS A 150 5.54 -16.25 -1.14
N SER A 151 6.25 -17.30 -0.73
CA SER A 151 6.15 -18.66 -1.19
C SER A 151 4.76 -18.98 -0.77
N SER A 152 3.84 -18.80 -1.73
CA SER A 152 2.51 -19.36 -1.77
C SER A 152 2.13 -19.91 -0.41
N SER A 153 1.83 -19.03 0.56
CA SER A 153 1.34 -19.52 1.83
C SER A 153 -0.02 -20.05 1.47
N THR A 154 -0.12 -21.37 1.45
CA THR A 154 -1.32 -22.17 1.30
C THR A 154 -2.29 -21.76 2.40
N SER A 155 -2.89 -20.57 2.28
CA SER A 155 -4.23 -20.37 2.79
C SER A 155 -5.09 -21.21 1.87
N ASN A 156 -5.53 -22.36 2.38
CA ASN A 156 -6.67 -23.07 1.84
C ASN A 156 -7.86 -22.11 1.84
N LYS A 157 -7.94 -21.31 0.78
CA LYS A 157 -9.11 -20.65 0.25
C LYS A 157 -8.93 -20.80 -1.24
N ASN A 158 -9.78 -21.62 -1.83
CA ASN A 158 -9.86 -21.84 -3.27
C ASN A 158 -10.04 -20.49 -3.98
N TYR A 159 -8.95 -19.81 -4.31
CA TYR A 159 -8.95 -18.71 -5.25
C TYR A 159 -8.44 -19.28 -6.57
N LYS A 160 -9.34 -19.51 -7.52
CA LYS A 160 -8.95 -19.84 -8.91
C LYS A 160 -8.16 -18.63 -9.44
N LYS A 161 -6.86 -18.81 -9.65
CA LYS A 161 -6.06 -17.87 -10.44
C LYS A 161 -6.74 -17.75 -11.80
N ALA A 162 -7.23 -16.57 -12.14
CA ALA A 162 -7.85 -16.37 -13.43
C ALA A 162 -6.79 -16.57 -14.53
N ASP A 163 -7.22 -17.11 -15.66
CA ASP A 163 -6.38 -17.41 -16.80
C ASP A 163 -5.82 -16.11 -17.41
N SER A 164 -4.66 -15.67 -16.91
CA SER A 164 -3.97 -14.44 -17.31
C SER A 164 -3.56 -14.46 -18.79
N SER A 165 -3.49 -15.63 -19.41
CA SER A 165 -3.23 -15.78 -20.85
C SER A 165 -4.37 -15.21 -21.71
N ALA A 166 -5.60 -15.17 -21.17
CA ALA A 166 -6.78 -14.71 -21.88
C ALA A 166 -6.92 -13.17 -21.95
N ILE A 167 -6.08 -12.43 -21.23
CA ILE A 167 -6.14 -10.96 -21.10
C ILE A 167 -4.97 -10.30 -21.83
N SER A 168 -3.82 -10.96 -21.90
CA SER A 168 -2.60 -10.44 -22.53
C SER A 168 -2.85 -10.00 -23.98
N GLY A 169 -2.52 -8.74 -24.29
CA GLY A 169 -2.65 -8.16 -25.62
C GLY A 169 -4.05 -7.70 -26.04
N LYS A 170 -5.10 -7.95 -25.23
CA LYS A 170 -6.48 -7.55 -25.54
C LYS A 170 -6.79 -6.14 -25.02
N THR A 171 -7.68 -5.46 -25.73
CA THR A 171 -8.25 -4.19 -25.26
C THR A 171 -9.27 -4.47 -24.16
N ILE A 172 -9.06 -3.88 -22.99
CA ILE A 172 -9.99 -3.87 -21.86
C ILE A 172 -10.81 -2.59 -21.96
N TYR A 173 -12.13 -2.72 -21.97
CA TYR A 173 -13.04 -1.59 -22.00
C TYR A 173 -13.52 -1.21 -20.61
N ILE A 174 -13.64 0.09 -20.36
CA ILE A 174 -14.20 0.64 -19.12
C ILE A 174 -15.18 1.78 -19.45
N LYS A 175 -16.11 2.09 -18.55
CA LYS A 175 -16.95 3.30 -18.72
C LYS A 175 -16.13 4.55 -18.41
N ASN A 176 -16.35 5.65 -19.14
CA ASN A 176 -15.69 6.92 -18.83
C ASN A 176 -16.20 7.55 -17.52
N ILE A 177 -17.40 7.16 -17.07
CA ILE A 177 -17.98 7.52 -15.79
C ILE A 177 -18.27 6.23 -15.01
N THR A 178 -17.61 6.07 -13.87
CA THR A 178 -17.85 4.91 -12.99
C THR A 178 -19.21 5.06 -12.31
N PRO A 179 -20.17 4.13 -12.49
CA PRO A 179 -21.46 4.23 -11.82
C PRO A 179 -21.33 4.05 -10.30
N TYR A 180 -22.25 4.67 -9.55
CA TYR A 180 -22.47 4.34 -8.15
C TYR A 180 -23.30 3.04 -8.05
N SER A 181 -23.06 2.22 -7.02
CA SER A 181 -23.88 1.04 -6.76
C SER A 181 -25.34 1.43 -6.47
N ALA A 182 -26.32 0.56 -6.78
CA ALA A 182 -27.74 0.88 -6.58
C ALA A 182 -28.09 1.12 -5.09
N ASP A 183 -27.42 0.39 -4.20
CA ASP A 183 -27.58 0.40 -2.73
C ASP A 183 -26.60 1.36 -2.02
N ASN A 184 -25.90 2.21 -2.76
CA ASN A 184 -24.93 3.15 -2.20
C ASN A 184 -25.57 4.08 -1.14
N ARG A 185 -24.84 4.40 -0.08
CA ARG A 185 -25.23 5.39 0.96
C ARG A 185 -24.49 6.73 0.80
N ILE A 186 -24.12 7.08 -0.43
CA ILE A 186 -23.30 8.25 -0.73
C ILE A 186 -24.16 9.50 -0.66
N ALA A 187 -23.72 10.49 0.13
CA ALA A 187 -24.41 11.75 0.30
C ALA A 187 -24.61 12.49 -1.05
N ALA A 188 -25.77 13.13 -1.23
CA ALA A 188 -26.14 13.78 -2.49
C ALA A 188 -25.15 14.87 -2.91
N ASN A 189 -24.61 15.63 -1.96
CA ASN A 189 -23.61 16.65 -2.22
C ASN A 189 -22.30 16.06 -2.77
N ILE A 190 -21.88 14.87 -2.33
CA ILE A 190 -20.70 14.19 -2.91
C ILE A 190 -20.97 13.83 -4.38
N LYS A 191 -22.19 13.37 -4.71
CA LYS A 191 -22.56 13.03 -6.09
C LYS A 191 -22.68 14.25 -7.00
N ALA A 192 -23.14 15.39 -6.45
CA ALA A 192 -23.35 16.62 -7.19
C ALA A 192 -22.07 17.45 -7.35
N GLU A 193 -21.23 17.51 -6.31
CA GLU A 193 -20.07 18.40 -6.26
C GLU A 193 -18.75 17.70 -6.64
N CYS A 194 -18.62 16.40 -6.40
CA CYS A 194 -17.35 15.69 -6.62
C CYS A 194 -17.37 14.87 -7.91
N THR A 195 -16.29 14.96 -8.69
CA THR A 195 -16.09 14.21 -9.95
C THR A 195 -15.37 12.87 -9.74
N ILE A 196 -15.56 12.22 -8.59
CA ILE A 196 -14.80 11.02 -8.18
C ILE A 196 -15.08 9.79 -9.07
N ASN A 197 -16.27 9.73 -9.66
CA ASN A 197 -16.70 8.73 -10.65
C ASN A 197 -15.92 8.82 -11.97
N GLU A 198 -15.74 10.04 -12.49
CA GLU A 198 -14.94 10.33 -13.68
C GLU A 198 -13.44 10.17 -13.39
N GLN A 199 -12.98 10.71 -12.26
CA GLN A 199 -11.60 10.61 -11.82
C GLN A 199 -11.15 9.15 -11.65
N LEU A 200 -11.99 8.29 -11.04
CA LEU A 200 -11.67 6.88 -10.87
C LEU A 200 -11.43 6.19 -12.21
N ALA A 201 -12.33 6.37 -13.19
CA ALA A 201 -12.18 5.79 -14.52
C ALA A 201 -10.89 6.29 -15.21
N SER A 202 -10.64 7.60 -15.11
CA SER A 202 -9.42 8.24 -15.63
C SER A 202 -8.14 7.67 -15.02
N PHE A 203 -8.10 7.52 -13.69
CA PHE A 203 -6.95 6.96 -13.00
C PHE A 203 -6.73 5.48 -13.32
N ILE A 204 -7.79 4.67 -13.40
CA ILE A 204 -7.69 3.26 -13.82
C ILE A 204 -7.07 3.17 -15.21
N LYS A 205 -7.62 3.91 -16.19
CA LYS A 205 -7.09 3.92 -17.57
C LYS A 205 -5.62 4.34 -17.58
N LYS A 206 -5.30 5.46 -16.94
CA LYS A 206 -3.92 5.99 -16.86
C LYS A 206 -2.94 4.97 -16.29
N PHE A 207 -3.19 4.46 -15.07
CA PHE A 207 -2.26 3.55 -14.41
C PHE A 207 -2.17 2.18 -15.09
N ALA A 208 -3.24 1.70 -15.73
CA ALA A 208 -3.20 0.47 -16.49
C ALA A 208 -2.37 0.61 -17.77
N GLN A 209 -2.51 1.74 -18.48
CA GLN A 209 -1.70 2.06 -19.66
C GLN A 209 -0.21 2.23 -19.31
N GLU A 210 0.09 2.84 -18.17
CA GLU A 210 1.47 2.92 -17.63
C GLU A 210 2.08 1.53 -17.36
N GLN A 211 1.25 0.51 -17.11
CA GLN A 211 1.68 -0.89 -16.94
C GLN A 211 1.70 -1.68 -18.27
N GLY A 212 1.46 -1.03 -19.40
CA GLY A 212 1.44 -1.65 -20.73
C GLY A 212 0.13 -2.34 -21.10
N LEU A 213 -0.94 -2.15 -20.33
CA LEU A 213 -2.27 -2.68 -20.65
C LEU A 213 -3.00 -1.74 -21.63
N LYS A 214 -3.72 -2.31 -22.61
CA LYS A 214 -4.57 -1.56 -23.54
C LYS A 214 -5.94 -1.34 -22.90
N VAL A 215 -6.19 -0.15 -22.37
CA VAL A 215 -7.47 0.20 -21.74
C VAL A 215 -8.15 1.33 -22.49
N GLU A 216 -9.40 1.13 -22.91
CA GLU A 216 -10.18 2.12 -23.66
C GLU A 216 -11.56 2.39 -23.08
N TYR A 217 -12.10 3.58 -23.35
CA TYR A 217 -13.45 3.92 -22.91
C TYR A 217 -14.49 3.35 -23.86
N LYS A 218 -15.52 2.70 -23.30
CA LYS A 218 -16.72 2.27 -24.03
C LYS A 218 -17.91 2.26 -23.08
N ASN A 219 -18.84 3.20 -23.30
CA ASN A 219 -19.96 3.41 -22.38
C ASN A 219 -21.07 2.35 -22.52
N LYS A 220 -21.14 1.70 -23.69
CA LYS A 220 -22.07 0.61 -24.00
C LYS A 220 -21.25 -0.63 -24.44
N PRO A 221 -20.65 -1.38 -23.50
CA PRO A 221 -19.93 -2.60 -23.83
C PRO A 221 -20.89 -3.68 -24.35
N THR A 222 -20.45 -4.50 -25.29
CA THR A 222 -21.17 -5.66 -25.83
C THR A 222 -20.64 -6.95 -25.20
N SER A 223 -21.35 -8.08 -25.39
CA SER A 223 -20.93 -9.39 -24.85
C SER A 223 -19.57 -9.87 -25.36
N ASN A 224 -19.08 -9.34 -26.48
CA ASN A 224 -17.79 -9.70 -27.06
C ASN A 224 -16.62 -8.87 -26.48
N ASP A 225 -16.91 -7.79 -25.78
CA ASP A 225 -15.90 -6.94 -25.17
C ASP A 225 -15.37 -7.54 -23.87
N LEU A 226 -14.05 -7.46 -23.69
CA LEU A 226 -13.47 -7.67 -22.37
C LEU A 226 -13.68 -6.38 -21.57
N TYR A 227 -14.59 -6.44 -20.60
CA TYR A 227 -15.10 -5.26 -19.90
C TYR A 227 -14.76 -5.32 -18.41
N LEU A 228 -14.22 -4.23 -17.89
CA LEU A 228 -14.06 -4.01 -16.46
C LEU A 228 -15.31 -3.28 -15.93
N ASP A 229 -16.20 -4.05 -15.30
CA ASP A 229 -17.39 -3.55 -14.61
C ASP A 229 -16.97 -3.10 -13.21
N VAL A 230 -16.91 -1.79 -12.96
CA VAL A 230 -16.52 -1.20 -11.67
C VAL A 230 -17.63 -0.28 -11.19
N LYS A 231 -17.88 -0.31 -9.88
CA LYS A 231 -18.86 0.53 -9.20
C LYS A 231 -18.26 1.14 -7.95
N ILE A 232 -18.62 2.40 -7.67
CA ILE A 232 -18.35 3.02 -6.37
C ILE A 232 -19.48 2.60 -5.41
N VAL A 233 -19.11 1.89 -4.34
CA VAL A 233 -20.05 1.36 -3.35
C VAL A 233 -20.33 2.42 -2.29
N ASP A 234 -19.27 2.94 -1.66
CA ASP A 234 -19.37 4.04 -0.69
C ASP A 234 -18.34 5.13 -0.97
N ALA A 235 -18.72 6.35 -0.61
CA ALA A 235 -17.86 7.52 -0.56
C ALA A 235 -18.34 8.35 0.63
N ILE A 236 -17.51 8.39 1.67
CA ILE A 236 -17.82 9.03 2.95
C ILE A 236 -16.88 10.20 3.16
N SER A 237 -17.48 11.34 3.50
CA SER A 237 -16.77 12.53 3.92
C SER A 237 -17.18 12.91 5.33
N GLN A 238 -16.50 12.36 6.34
CA GLN A 238 -16.80 12.62 7.74
C GLN A 238 -15.60 13.19 8.49
N GLY A 239 -15.89 13.92 9.56
CA GLY A 239 -14.90 14.55 10.43
C GLY A 239 -14.84 16.07 10.32
N GLY A 240 -14.35 16.72 11.37
CA GLY A 240 -14.18 18.18 11.45
C GLY A 240 -12.76 18.53 11.89
N ALA A 241 -12.43 19.83 11.85
CA ALA A 241 -11.09 20.36 12.12
C ALA A 241 -10.46 19.84 13.44
N PHE A 242 -11.30 19.45 14.41
CA PHE A 242 -10.89 18.97 15.74
C PHE A 242 -11.02 17.45 15.98
N ARG A 243 -11.76 16.69 15.15
CA ARG A 243 -11.95 15.23 15.32
C ARG A 243 -11.21 14.37 14.28
N GLY A 244 -10.54 15.01 13.31
CA GLY A 244 -9.86 14.36 12.20
C GLY A 244 -10.80 14.07 11.02
N HIS A 245 -10.33 14.32 9.79
CA HIS A 245 -11.11 14.11 8.57
C HIS A 245 -10.88 12.69 8.05
N ALA A 246 -11.80 11.77 8.30
CA ALA A 246 -11.76 10.45 7.70
C ALA A 246 -12.56 10.46 6.39
N LYS A 247 -11.84 10.56 5.27
CA LYS A 247 -12.41 10.31 3.95
C LYS A 247 -12.24 8.85 3.59
N PHE A 248 -13.27 8.26 3.04
CA PHE A 248 -13.29 6.85 2.69
C PHE A 248 -13.96 6.70 1.34
N THR A 249 -13.42 5.84 0.50
CA THR A 249 -14.08 5.40 -0.72
C THR A 249 -13.89 3.90 -0.87
N SER A 250 -14.97 3.19 -1.19
CA SER A 250 -14.96 1.77 -1.52
C SER A 250 -15.52 1.56 -2.92
N ILE A 251 -14.94 0.59 -3.63
CA ILE A 251 -15.37 0.16 -4.95
C ILE A 251 -15.44 -1.36 -4.98
N GLU A 252 -16.26 -1.86 -5.87
CA GLU A 252 -16.25 -3.25 -6.28
C GLU A 252 -16.06 -3.32 -7.79
N GLY A 253 -15.48 -4.40 -8.27
CA GLY A 253 -15.37 -4.59 -9.71
C GLY A 253 -15.17 -6.02 -10.14
N ARG A 254 -15.45 -6.27 -11.41
CA ARG A 254 -15.32 -7.58 -12.06
C ARG A 254 -14.82 -7.39 -13.49
N LEU A 255 -13.89 -8.25 -13.90
CA LEU A 255 -13.45 -8.33 -15.29
C LEU A 255 -14.24 -9.43 -15.98
N VAL A 256 -15.00 -9.09 -17.02
CA VAL A 256 -15.94 -10.00 -17.67
C VAL A 256 -15.81 -9.96 -19.19
N LYS A 257 -16.15 -11.07 -19.85
CA LYS A 257 -16.42 -11.12 -21.30
C LYS A 257 -17.64 -12.02 -21.51
N GLY A 258 -18.75 -11.45 -21.94
CA GLY A 258 -20.03 -12.14 -21.97
C GLY A 258 -20.40 -12.67 -20.58
N ASN A 259 -20.69 -13.96 -20.47
CA ASN A 259 -21.01 -14.61 -19.19
C ASN A 259 -19.78 -15.09 -18.41
N LYS A 260 -18.57 -14.95 -18.96
CA LYS A 260 -17.34 -15.43 -18.32
C LYS A 260 -16.72 -14.32 -17.45
N SER A 261 -16.50 -14.61 -16.18
CA SER A 261 -15.71 -13.79 -15.26
C SER A 261 -14.24 -14.21 -15.27
N TYR A 262 -13.35 -13.21 -15.29
CA TYR A 262 -11.90 -13.34 -15.19
C TYR A 262 -11.38 -12.84 -13.85
N GLY A 263 -12.27 -12.57 -12.90
CA GLY A 263 -11.93 -12.16 -11.56
C GLY A 263 -12.81 -11.02 -11.07
N SER A 264 -12.81 -10.86 -9.76
CA SER A 264 -13.57 -9.87 -9.03
C SER A 264 -12.72 -9.30 -7.90
N PHE A 265 -13.04 -8.08 -7.47
CA PHE A 265 -12.38 -7.46 -6.34
C PHE A 265 -13.33 -6.57 -5.55
N GLN A 266 -12.98 -6.40 -4.28
CA GLN A 266 -13.40 -5.29 -3.45
C GLN A 266 -12.17 -4.46 -3.12
N ALA A 267 -12.30 -3.14 -3.17
CA ALA A 267 -11.22 -2.24 -2.84
C ALA A 267 -11.72 -1.09 -1.98
N ALA A 268 -10.88 -0.61 -1.06
CA ALA A 268 -11.20 0.58 -0.29
C ALA A 268 -9.96 1.41 0.01
N ARG A 269 -10.14 2.72 0.15
CA ARG A 269 -9.08 3.64 0.55
C ARG A 269 -9.57 4.65 1.56
N VAL A 270 -8.78 4.84 2.62
CA VAL A 270 -8.97 5.91 3.60
C VAL A 270 -7.96 7.04 3.39
N SER A 271 -8.39 8.28 3.60
CA SER A 271 -7.53 9.45 3.58
C SER A 271 -7.87 10.38 4.74
N GLY A 272 -6.84 10.66 5.55
CA GLY A 272 -6.92 11.57 6.70
C GLY A 272 -6.83 13.06 6.34
N GLY A 273 -6.78 13.43 5.06
CA GLY A 273 -6.51 14.81 4.63
C GLY A 273 -5.03 15.22 4.71
N GLY A 274 -4.29 14.76 5.72
CA GLY A 274 -2.88 15.12 5.98
C GLY A 274 -2.74 16.44 6.77
N PHE A 275 -1.51 16.93 6.98
CA PHE A 275 -1.23 18.15 7.76
C PHE A 275 -1.93 19.42 7.22
N TRP A 276 -2.26 19.44 5.92
CA TRP A 276 -3.05 20.50 5.26
C TRP A 276 -4.48 20.07 4.93
N GLY A 277 -4.98 18.99 5.54
CA GLY A 277 -6.29 18.39 5.23
C GLY A 277 -7.47 19.33 5.49
N ALA A 278 -7.34 20.24 6.45
CA ALA A 278 -8.34 21.27 6.74
C ALA A 278 -8.42 22.37 5.66
N TYR A 279 -7.39 22.51 4.82
CA TYR A 279 -7.30 23.53 3.77
C TYR A 279 -7.63 22.99 2.37
N LYS A 280 -8.01 21.71 2.27
CA LYS A 280 -8.38 21.06 1.00
C LYS A 280 -9.86 20.70 1.02
N SER A 281 -10.53 20.93 -0.11
CA SER A 281 -11.96 20.63 -0.24
C SER A 281 -12.24 19.14 -0.05
N SER A 282 -13.47 18.82 0.33
CA SER A 282 -13.88 17.44 0.55
C SER A 282 -13.68 16.56 -0.67
N CYS A 283 -13.97 17.10 -1.86
CA CYS A 283 -13.77 16.42 -3.14
C CYS A 283 -12.29 16.24 -3.47
N ALA A 284 -11.40 17.18 -3.13
CA ALA A 284 -9.96 16.99 -3.38
C ALA A 284 -9.36 15.85 -2.55
N VAL A 285 -9.86 15.62 -1.33
CA VAL A 285 -9.40 14.51 -0.49
C VAL A 285 -9.98 13.17 -0.96
N LEU A 286 -11.25 13.15 -1.41
CA LEU A 286 -11.85 11.98 -2.05
C LEU A 286 -11.21 11.68 -3.43
N GLY A 287 -10.76 12.71 -4.15
CA GLY A 287 -9.98 12.55 -5.39
C GLY A 287 -8.72 11.70 -5.18
N ARG A 288 -8.03 11.88 -4.04
CA ARG A 288 -6.87 11.06 -3.68
C ARG A 288 -7.22 9.62 -3.29
N THR A 289 -8.40 9.38 -2.70
CA THR A 289 -8.83 8.01 -2.41
C THR A 289 -9.12 7.28 -3.72
N VAL A 290 -9.80 7.91 -4.68
CA VAL A 290 -10.03 7.29 -6.01
C VAL A 290 -8.78 7.19 -6.87
N GLU A 291 -7.81 8.10 -6.75
CA GLU A 291 -6.49 7.95 -7.40
C GLU A 291 -5.77 6.68 -6.91
N ALA A 292 -5.70 6.49 -5.60
CA ALA A 292 -5.10 5.29 -5.01
C ALA A 292 -5.86 4.01 -5.42
N LEU A 293 -7.20 4.04 -5.41
CA LEU A 293 -8.02 2.94 -5.91
C LEU A 293 -7.76 2.66 -7.39
N GLY A 294 -7.61 3.67 -8.23
CA GLY A 294 -7.30 3.50 -9.65
C GLY A 294 -5.99 2.75 -9.87
N LYS A 295 -4.97 3.06 -9.06
CA LYS A 295 -3.69 2.35 -9.07
C LYS A 295 -3.81 0.89 -8.59
N ASP A 296 -4.62 0.65 -7.57
CA ASP A 296 -4.88 -0.70 -7.04
C ASP A 296 -5.56 -1.58 -8.11
N VAL A 297 -6.57 -1.04 -8.78
CA VAL A 297 -7.30 -1.73 -9.85
C VAL A 297 -6.39 -1.98 -11.05
N ALA A 298 -5.59 -1.00 -11.47
CA ALA A 298 -4.62 -1.19 -12.55
C ALA A 298 -3.64 -2.34 -12.25
N THR A 299 -3.10 -2.37 -11.03
CA THR A 299 -2.21 -3.45 -10.57
C THR A 299 -2.91 -4.81 -10.56
N TRP A 300 -4.19 -4.85 -10.15
CA TRP A 300 -5.00 -6.06 -10.21
C TRP A 300 -5.29 -6.49 -11.66
N LEU A 301 -5.54 -5.55 -12.58
CA LEU A 301 -5.79 -5.84 -14.00
C LEU A 301 -4.60 -6.54 -14.69
N TYR A 302 -3.37 -6.29 -14.23
CA TYR A 302 -2.18 -6.96 -14.75
C TYR A 302 -2.18 -8.46 -14.46
N SER A 303 -2.69 -8.87 -13.29
CA SER A 303 -2.84 -10.28 -12.93
C SER A 303 -4.12 -10.50 -12.10
N PRO A 304 -5.29 -10.57 -12.76
CA PRO A 304 -6.56 -10.65 -12.06
C PRO A 304 -6.68 -11.94 -11.25
N ILE A 305 -7.18 -11.77 -10.04
CA ILE A 305 -7.56 -12.86 -9.15
C ILE A 305 -9.02 -12.66 -8.75
N ASP A 306 -9.74 -13.77 -8.60
CA ASP A 306 -11.12 -13.71 -8.15
C ASP A 306 -11.22 -13.42 -6.65
N ASN A 307 -12.23 -12.66 -6.24
CA ASN A 307 -12.48 -12.26 -4.86
C ASN A 307 -11.29 -11.53 -4.19
N ALA A 308 -10.58 -10.71 -4.95
CA ALA A 308 -9.45 -9.93 -4.46
C ALA A 308 -9.89 -8.88 -3.43
N LYS A 309 -9.02 -8.58 -2.46
CA LYS A 309 -9.19 -7.48 -1.51
C LYS A 309 -8.05 -6.48 -1.66
N LEU A 310 -8.34 -5.28 -2.12
CA LEU A 310 -7.33 -4.28 -2.48
C LEU A 310 -7.37 -3.08 -1.51
N GLY A 311 -6.20 -2.73 -0.96
CA GLY A 311 -6.09 -1.62 -0.02
C GLY A 311 -6.82 -1.87 1.31
N ASP A 312 -7.54 -0.85 1.78
CA ASP A 312 -8.10 -0.72 3.13
C ASP A 312 -9.46 -1.44 3.29
N THR A 313 -9.67 -2.58 2.64
CA THR A 313 -10.97 -3.31 2.65
C THR A 313 -11.46 -3.72 4.04
N GLY A 314 -10.58 -3.77 5.04
CA GLY A 314 -10.98 -3.99 6.44
C GLY A 314 -11.82 -2.87 7.05
N TYR A 315 -11.97 -1.73 6.35
CA TYR A 315 -12.85 -0.63 6.72
C TYR A 315 -14.19 -0.64 5.99
N ILE A 316 -14.40 -1.56 5.05
CA ILE A 316 -15.72 -1.80 4.45
C ILE A 316 -16.61 -2.38 5.56
N ARG A 317 -17.76 -1.76 5.78
CA ARG A 317 -18.71 -2.11 6.84
C ARG A 317 -19.98 -2.69 6.26
#